data_AF-A0A7W1BJQ7-F1
#
_entry.id   AF-A0A7W1BJQ7-F1
#
_cell.length_a   1.000
_cell.length_b   1.000
_cell.length_c   1.000
_cell.angle_alpha   90.00
_cell.angle_beta   90.00
_cell.angle_gamma   90.00
#
_symmetry.space_group_name_H-M   'P 1'
#
loop_
_entity.id
_entity.type
_entity.pdbx_description
1 polymer ?
#
loop_
_entity_poly.entity_id
_entity_poly.type
_entity_poly.pdbx_seq_one_letter_code
_entity_poly.pdbx_strand_id
1 'polypeptide(L)'
;MANEVERIEWPGYFALDVPKSWQWSEDGRVISIFSPEGGVGAMHVSVARHSRPGYPSTSEVVELAQSLASQRGWTLPADMIRVTKIGMCLASEFTYLEPAERIFWQVWYILGKDRCAFITYSCDEVDSNKEEAERTKLVESFRWQPSP
;
A
#
# COMPACT_ATOMS: atom_id res chain seq x y z
N MET A 1 24.54 7.83 -0.01
CA MET A 1 24.04 8.64 -1.14
C MET A 1 22.52 8.64 -1.02
N ALA A 2 21.86 9.79 -1.10
CA ALA A 2 20.39 9.80 -1.08
C ALA A 2 19.91 9.18 -2.40
N ASN A 3 19.05 8.16 -2.34
CA ASN A 3 18.43 7.61 -3.54
C ASN A 3 17.59 8.72 -4.18
N GLU A 4 17.84 9.03 -5.44
CA GLU A 4 17.02 9.99 -6.17
C GLU A 4 15.61 9.44 -6.33
N VAL A 5 14.61 10.29 -6.11
CA VAL A 5 13.20 9.95 -6.27
C VAL A 5 12.58 10.79 -7.39
N GLU A 6 11.62 10.20 -8.08
CA GLU A 6 10.68 10.90 -8.95
C GLU A 6 9.29 10.92 -8.29
N ARG A 7 8.58 12.03 -8.43
CA ARG A 7 7.20 12.11 -7.98
C ARG A 7 6.28 11.68 -9.12
N ILE A 8 5.50 10.64 -8.88
CA ILE A 8 4.39 10.26 -9.75
C ILE A 8 3.12 10.92 -9.23
N GLU A 9 2.31 11.43 -10.15
CA GLU A 9 1.00 12.01 -9.85
C GLU A 9 -0.06 11.25 -10.63
N TRP A 10 -1.06 10.71 -9.94
CA TRP A 10 -2.25 10.15 -10.56
C TRP A 10 -3.40 11.13 -10.34
N PRO A 11 -3.73 11.97 -11.33
CA PRO A 11 -4.59 13.14 -11.14
C PRO A 11 -5.94 12.78 -10.53
N GLY A 12 -6.35 13.54 -9.50
CA GLY A 12 -7.59 13.29 -8.76
C GLY A 12 -7.53 12.14 -7.75
N TYR A 13 -6.43 11.37 -7.72
CA TYR A 13 -6.23 10.25 -6.82
C TYR A 13 -5.11 10.55 -5.83
N PHE A 14 -3.84 10.34 -6.17
CA PHE A 14 -2.73 10.49 -5.23
C PHE A 14 -1.43 10.94 -5.91
N ALA A 15 -0.43 11.28 -5.10
CA ALA A 15 0.96 11.36 -5.50
C ALA A 15 1.83 10.48 -4.61
N LEU A 16 2.96 10.04 -5.16
CA LEU A 16 3.89 9.11 -4.52
C LEU A 16 5.31 9.43 -4.99
N ASP A 17 6.28 9.40 -4.08
CA ASP A 17 7.69 9.54 -4.43
C ASP A 17 8.26 8.12 -4.64
N VAL A 18 8.63 7.81 -5.88
CA VAL A 18 9.14 6.51 -6.33
C VAL A 18 10.64 6.63 -6.59
N PRO A 19 11.50 5.68 -6.16
CA PRO A 19 12.92 5.71 -6.51
C PRO A 19 13.09 5.75 -8.04
N LYS A 20 13.98 6.61 -8.57
CA LYS A 20 14.21 6.70 -10.03
C LYS A 20 14.73 5.41 -10.67
N SER A 21 15.33 4.53 -9.87
CA SER A 21 15.76 3.21 -10.32
C SER A 21 14.60 2.24 -10.50
N TRP A 22 13.42 2.53 -9.95
CA TRP A 22 12.22 1.72 -10.09
C TRP A 22 11.43 2.19 -11.31
N GLN A 23 10.66 1.27 -11.89
CA GLN A 23 9.73 1.53 -12.97
C GLN A 23 8.31 1.49 -12.45
N TRP A 24 7.42 2.20 -13.12
CA TRP A 24 6.00 2.12 -12.85
C TRP A 24 5.18 2.19 -14.13
N SER A 25 3.96 1.67 -14.07
CA SER A 25 2.97 1.72 -15.14
C SER A 25 1.56 1.82 -14.57
N GLU A 26 0.63 2.34 -15.37
CA GLU A 26 -0.80 2.31 -15.07
C GLU A 26 -1.49 1.29 -15.99
N ASP A 27 -2.26 0.37 -15.41
CA ASP A 27 -3.18 -0.51 -16.13
C ASP A 27 -4.48 -0.68 -15.34
N GLY A 28 -5.63 -0.54 -15.98
CA GLY A 28 -6.92 -0.88 -15.37
C GLY A 28 -7.26 -0.21 -14.02
N ARG A 29 -6.82 1.05 -13.79
CA ARG A 29 -6.90 1.77 -12.50
C ARG A 29 -6.03 1.18 -11.38
N VAL A 30 -4.90 0.60 -11.76
CA VAL A 30 -3.88 0.13 -10.85
C VAL A 30 -2.54 0.72 -11.29
N ILE A 31 -1.84 1.37 -10.35
CA ILE A 31 -0.44 1.73 -10.53
C ILE A 31 0.40 0.55 -10.07
N SER A 32 1.26 0.03 -10.96
CA SER A 32 2.22 -1.03 -10.66
C SER A 32 3.61 -0.41 -10.56
N ILE A 33 4.40 -0.78 -9.54
CA ILE A 33 5.71 -0.19 -9.23
C ILE A 33 6.67 -1.32 -8.85
N PHE A 34 7.84 -1.41 -9.49
CA PHE A 34 8.82 -2.47 -9.22
C PHE A 34 10.24 -2.03 -9.57
N SER A 35 11.25 -2.67 -8.96
CA SER A 35 12.65 -2.47 -9.35
C SER A 35 13.02 -3.42 -10.51
N PRO A 36 13.32 -2.93 -11.73
CA PRO A 36 13.72 -3.79 -12.84
C PRO A 36 15.09 -4.45 -12.62
N GLU A 37 15.97 -3.80 -11.85
CA GLU A 37 17.32 -4.29 -11.55
C GLU A 37 17.39 -4.80 -10.12
N GLY A 38 17.57 -6.11 -9.96
CA GLY A 38 17.71 -6.76 -8.66
C GLY A 38 16.45 -6.72 -7.78
N GLY A 39 15.31 -6.27 -8.33
CA GLY A 39 14.05 -6.26 -7.63
C GLY A 39 13.48 -7.66 -7.41
N VAL A 40 12.76 -7.83 -6.31
CA VAL A 40 12.26 -9.14 -5.86
C VAL A 40 10.74 -9.18 -5.72
N GLY A 41 10.08 -8.04 -5.87
CA GLY A 41 8.64 -7.93 -5.76
C GLY A 41 8.08 -6.81 -6.61
N ALA A 42 6.76 -6.66 -6.48
CA ALA A 42 6.01 -5.58 -7.12
C ALA A 42 5.03 -4.99 -6.11
N MET A 43 4.88 -3.67 -6.18
CA MET A 43 3.86 -2.93 -5.47
C MET A 43 2.73 -2.56 -6.42
N HIS A 44 1.49 -2.74 -5.97
CA HIS A 44 0.28 -2.31 -6.67
C HIS A 44 -0.47 -1.30 -5.81
N VAL A 45 -0.92 -0.22 -6.42
CA VAL A 45 -1.74 0.81 -5.78
C VAL A 45 -3.04 0.96 -6.56
N SER A 46 -4.16 0.83 -5.88
CA SER A 46 -5.49 1.09 -6.43
C SER A 46 -6.29 1.98 -5.48
N VAL A 47 -7.32 2.65 -5.99
CA VAL A 47 -8.16 3.55 -5.19
C VAL A 47 -9.63 3.19 -5.35
N ALA A 48 -10.33 3.14 -4.22
CA ALA A 48 -11.77 2.94 -4.16
C ALA A 48 -12.43 4.07 -3.36
N ARG A 49 -13.75 4.23 -3.54
CA ARG A 49 -14.55 5.14 -2.71
C ARG A 49 -14.64 4.60 -1.28
N HIS A 50 -14.56 5.49 -0.31
CA HIS A 50 -14.76 5.15 1.08
C HIS A 50 -16.27 5.00 1.35
N SER A 51 -16.67 3.87 1.93
CA SER A 51 -18.08 3.54 2.16
C SER A 51 -18.73 4.42 3.23
N ARG A 52 -17.93 4.99 4.14
CA ARG A 52 -18.36 5.87 5.23
C ARG A 52 -17.60 7.20 5.16
N PRO A 53 -18.07 8.18 4.37
CA PRO A 53 -17.37 9.45 4.23
C PRO A 53 -17.20 10.16 5.59
N GLY A 54 -15.98 10.60 5.92
CA GLY A 54 -15.66 11.16 7.22
C GLY A 54 -14.18 11.01 7.57
N TYR A 55 -13.75 11.58 8.71
CA TYR A 55 -12.42 11.29 9.23
C TYR A 55 -12.43 9.87 9.81
N PRO A 56 -11.60 8.95 9.29
CA PRO A 56 -11.62 7.57 9.73
C PRO A 56 -11.16 7.44 11.18
N SER A 57 -11.75 6.50 11.90
CA SER A 57 -11.26 6.11 13.24
C SER A 57 -10.23 4.98 13.14
N THR A 58 -9.44 4.76 14.20
CA THR A 58 -8.54 3.61 14.29
C THR A 58 -9.30 2.28 14.15
N SER A 59 -10.48 2.16 14.74
CA SER A 59 -11.28 0.93 14.67
C SER A 59 -11.76 0.66 13.25
N GLU A 60 -12.19 1.69 12.52
CA GLU A 60 -12.64 1.57 11.13
C GLU A 60 -11.52 1.10 10.20
N VAL A 61 -10.30 1.62 10.40
CA VAL A 61 -9.12 1.24 9.63
C VAL A 61 -8.77 -0.24 9.85
N VAL A 62 -8.89 -0.73 11.10
CA VAL A 62 -8.70 -2.15 11.44
C VAL A 62 -9.81 -3.01 10.85
N GLU A 63 -11.09 -2.62 11.03
CA GLU A 63 -12.26 -3.33 10.49
C GLU A 63 -12.17 -3.50 8.96
N LEU A 64 -11.74 -2.46 8.25
CA LEU A 64 -11.55 -2.52 6.81
C LEU A 64 -10.48 -3.55 6.43
N ALA A 65 -9.33 -3.53 7.11
CA ALA A 65 -8.25 -4.48 6.85
C ALA A 65 -8.70 -5.93 7.09
N GLN A 66 -9.41 -6.19 8.20
CA GLN A 66 -9.95 -7.51 8.52
C GLN A 66 -11.00 -7.97 7.50
N SER A 67 -11.92 -7.08 7.10
CA SER A 67 -12.96 -7.38 6.12
C SER A 67 -12.37 -7.79 4.78
N LEU A 68 -11.35 -7.07 4.29
CA LEU A 68 -10.73 -7.37 3.00
C LEU A 68 -9.82 -8.60 3.06
N ALA A 69 -9.12 -8.81 4.17
CA ALA A 69 -8.40 -10.06 4.42
C ALA A 69 -9.37 -11.26 4.38
N SER A 70 -10.53 -11.16 5.04
CA SER A 70 -11.55 -12.20 5.05
C SER A 70 -12.11 -12.50 3.66
N GLN A 71 -12.30 -11.49 2.80
CA GLN A 71 -12.72 -11.69 1.40
C GLN A 71 -11.71 -12.49 0.57
N ARG A 72 -10.43 -12.49 0.97
CA ARG A 72 -9.36 -13.32 0.38
C ARG A 72 -9.21 -14.68 1.07
N GLY A 73 -10.06 -14.99 2.06
CA GLY A 73 -9.94 -16.20 2.86
C GLY A 73 -8.83 -16.14 3.92
N TRP A 74 -8.26 -14.96 4.18
CA TRP A 74 -7.22 -14.79 5.19
C TRP A 74 -7.84 -14.58 6.58
N THR A 75 -7.27 -15.22 7.59
CA THR A 75 -7.61 -14.97 8.99
C THR A 75 -6.63 -13.94 9.54
N LEU A 76 -7.12 -12.71 9.80
CA LEU A 76 -6.31 -11.59 10.27
C LEU A 76 -6.81 -11.07 11.62
N PRO A 77 -6.21 -11.52 12.74
CA PRO A 77 -6.43 -10.96 14.07
C PRO A 77 -6.11 -9.45 14.13
N ALA A 78 -6.84 -8.71 14.97
CA ALA A 78 -6.69 -7.25 15.07
C ALA A 78 -5.31 -6.81 15.57
N ASP A 79 -4.66 -7.62 16.40
CA ASP A 79 -3.33 -7.38 16.94
C ASP A 79 -2.19 -7.58 15.92
N MET A 80 -2.47 -8.22 14.78
CA MET A 80 -1.56 -8.28 13.63
C MET A 80 -1.62 -7.04 12.73
N ILE A 81 -2.57 -6.13 12.99
CA ILE A 81 -2.74 -4.90 12.21
C ILE A 81 -2.10 -3.74 12.94
N ARG A 82 -1.05 -3.18 12.33
CA ARG A 82 -0.44 -1.93 12.77
C ARG A 82 -1.24 -0.76 12.21
N VAL A 83 -1.58 0.21 13.05
CA VAL A 83 -2.18 1.47 12.59
C VAL A 83 -1.18 2.60 12.71
N THR A 84 -0.91 3.29 11.60
CA THR A 84 0.03 4.41 11.51
C THR A 84 -0.65 5.65 10.94
N LYS A 85 0.05 6.79 11.01
CA LYS A 85 -0.34 8.02 10.31
C LYS A 85 0.57 8.22 9.11
N ILE A 86 -0.04 8.47 7.95
CA ILE A 86 0.66 8.87 6.73
C ILE A 86 0.18 10.27 6.37
N GLY A 87 1.01 11.27 6.64
CA GLY A 87 0.60 12.67 6.63
C GLY A 87 -0.57 12.91 7.60
N MET A 88 -1.72 13.33 7.06
CA MET A 88 -2.96 13.58 7.83
C MET A 88 -3.93 12.38 7.84
N CYS A 89 -3.56 11.25 7.23
CA CYS A 89 -4.42 10.08 7.05
C CYS A 89 -4.06 8.98 8.04
N LEU A 90 -5.03 8.14 8.37
CA LEU A 90 -4.76 6.87 9.05
C LEU A 90 -4.51 5.78 8.02
N ALA A 91 -3.57 4.89 8.34
CA ALA A 91 -3.31 3.72 7.55
C ALA A 91 -3.27 2.46 8.43
N SER A 92 -3.86 1.36 7.96
CA SER A 92 -3.58 0.04 8.51
C SER A 92 -2.48 -0.60 7.70
N GLU A 93 -1.70 -1.45 8.36
CA GLU A 93 -0.65 -2.24 7.76
C GLU A 93 -0.61 -3.63 8.38
N PHE A 94 -0.43 -4.65 7.56
CA PHE A 94 -0.19 -6.01 8.03
C PHE A 94 0.60 -6.79 6.98
N THR A 95 1.14 -7.93 7.41
CA THR A 95 1.77 -8.91 6.53
C THR A 95 0.98 -10.21 6.52
N TYR A 96 1.08 -10.95 5.43
CA TYR A 96 0.49 -12.26 5.29
C TYR A 96 1.44 -13.16 4.48
N LEU A 97 1.68 -14.36 4.97
CA LEU A 97 2.44 -15.38 4.22
C LEU A 97 1.44 -16.38 3.65
N GLU A 98 1.42 -16.50 2.33
CA GLU A 98 0.60 -17.48 1.62
C GLU A 98 1.34 -18.82 1.54
N PRO A 99 0.98 -19.83 2.37
CA PRO A 99 1.87 -20.97 2.60
C PRO A 99 2.00 -21.90 1.39
N ALA A 100 0.96 -21.97 0.56
CA ALA A 100 0.93 -22.85 -0.62
C ALA A 100 1.89 -22.36 -1.72
N GLU A 101 2.01 -21.05 -1.89
CA GLU A 101 2.80 -20.43 -2.95
C GLU A 101 4.11 -19.83 -2.44
N ARG A 102 4.28 -19.77 -1.11
CA ARG A 102 5.42 -19.11 -0.44
C ARG A 102 5.56 -17.64 -0.84
N ILE A 103 4.43 -16.98 -1.05
CA ILE A 103 4.36 -15.55 -1.36
C ILE A 103 4.18 -14.75 -0.07
N PHE A 104 5.09 -13.81 0.16
CA PHE A 104 4.95 -12.80 1.19
C PHE A 104 4.14 -11.63 0.66
N TRP A 105 3.11 -11.25 1.40
CA TRP A 105 2.32 -10.05 1.17
C TRP A 105 2.57 -9.04 2.29
N GLN A 106 2.77 -7.78 1.92
CA GLN A 106 2.60 -6.65 2.81
C GLN A 106 1.51 -5.74 2.26
N VAL A 107 0.59 -5.35 3.11
CA VAL A 107 -0.63 -4.67 2.71
C VAL A 107 -0.81 -3.40 3.52
N TRP A 108 -1.15 -2.31 2.84
CA TRP A 108 -1.56 -1.06 3.47
C TRP A 108 -2.93 -0.62 2.95
N TYR A 109 -3.75 -0.11 3.85
CA TYR A 109 -4.93 0.67 3.50
C TYR A 109 -4.75 2.07 4.03
N ILE A 110 -4.77 3.07 3.15
CA ILE A 110 -4.68 4.48 3.55
C ILE A 110 -6.05 5.10 3.37
N LEU A 111 -6.69 5.50 4.46
CA LEU A 111 -8.05 6.05 4.44
C LEU A 111 -7.99 7.58 4.39
N GLY A 112 -8.57 8.15 3.33
CA GLY A 112 -8.93 9.56 3.24
C GLY A 112 -10.37 9.80 3.67
N LYS A 113 -10.87 11.03 3.47
CA LYS A 113 -12.23 11.40 3.86
C LYS A 113 -13.30 10.65 3.05
N ASP A 114 -13.09 10.49 1.76
CA ASP A 114 -14.07 10.00 0.78
C ASP A 114 -13.55 8.83 -0.07
N ARG A 115 -12.31 8.40 0.16
CA ARG A 115 -11.62 7.38 -0.62
C ARG A 115 -10.59 6.61 0.21
N CYS A 116 -10.26 5.41 -0.27
CA CYS A 116 -9.29 4.52 0.33
C CYS A 116 -8.29 4.08 -0.75
N ALA A 117 -7.00 4.17 -0.45
CA ALA A 117 -5.96 3.56 -1.26
C ALA A 117 -5.71 2.15 -0.72
N PHE A 118 -5.65 1.19 -1.62
CA PHE A 118 -5.22 -0.16 -1.35
C PHE A 118 -3.85 -0.37 -1.97
N ILE A 119 -2.86 -0.58 -1.13
CA ILE A 119 -1.47 -0.79 -1.52
C ILE A 119 -1.08 -2.21 -1.12
N THR A 120 -0.56 -2.98 -2.06
CA THR A 120 -0.02 -4.31 -1.77
C THR A 120 1.38 -4.42 -2.33
N TYR A 121 2.29 -5.00 -1.58
CA TYR A 121 3.57 -5.47 -2.06
C TYR A 121 3.62 -6.99 -1.94
N SER A 122 4.09 -7.68 -2.98
CA SER A 122 4.26 -9.13 -2.97
C SER A 122 5.61 -9.53 -3.52
N CYS A 123 6.24 -10.52 -2.89
CA CYS A 123 7.49 -11.15 -3.32
C CYS A 123 7.58 -12.59 -2.82
N ASP A 124 8.63 -13.31 -3.21
CA ASP A 124 8.97 -14.58 -2.57
C ASP A 124 9.24 -14.39 -1.07
N GLU A 125 8.84 -15.35 -0.25
CA GLU A 125 9.03 -15.34 1.22
C GLU A 125 10.48 -15.08 1.62
N VAL A 126 11.44 -15.70 0.92
CA VAL A 126 12.87 -15.60 1.23
C VAL A 126 13.44 -14.19 1.03
N ASP A 127 12.70 -13.36 0.29
CA ASP A 127 13.11 -12.04 -0.14
C ASP A 127 12.32 -10.91 0.55
N SER A 128 11.47 -11.26 1.53
CA SER A 128 10.54 -10.34 2.20
C SER A 128 11.19 -9.08 2.78
N ASN A 129 12.48 -9.13 3.13
CA ASN A 129 13.17 -8.02 3.79
C ASN A 129 14.10 -7.23 2.87
N LYS A 130 14.31 -7.66 1.61
CA LYS A 130 15.31 -7.05 0.72
C LYS A 130 14.99 -5.61 0.32
N GLU A 131 13.69 -5.26 0.20
CA GLU A 131 13.22 -3.94 -0.23
C GLU A 131 12.41 -3.21 0.87
N GLU A 132 12.61 -3.57 2.14
CA GLU A 132 11.76 -3.08 3.25
C GLU A 132 11.84 -1.58 3.46
N ALA A 133 13.05 -1.03 3.40
CA ALA A 133 13.27 0.39 3.58
C ALA A 133 12.67 1.19 2.42
N GLU A 134 12.83 0.71 1.18
CA GLU A 134 12.35 1.33 -0.05
C GLU A 134 10.82 1.37 -0.08
N ARG A 135 10.16 0.22 0.14
CA ARG A 135 8.70 0.15 0.10
C ARG A 135 8.04 0.93 1.24
N THR A 136 8.66 0.96 2.43
CA THR A 136 8.19 1.77 3.55
C THR A 136 8.26 3.25 3.21
N LYS A 137 9.39 3.75 2.69
CA LYS A 137 9.54 5.15 2.28
C LYS A 137 8.56 5.54 1.18
N LEU A 138 8.34 4.65 0.22
CA LEU A 138 7.38 4.86 -0.86
C LEU A 138 5.97 5.04 -0.27
N VAL A 139 5.51 4.14 0.61
CA VAL A 139 4.20 4.27 1.26
C VAL A 139 4.10 5.52 2.15
N GLU A 140 5.15 5.85 2.91
CA GLU A 140 5.21 7.05 3.75
C GLU A 140 5.17 8.36 2.93
N SER A 141 5.59 8.32 1.67
CA SER A 141 5.52 9.45 0.75
C SER A 141 4.11 9.71 0.21
N PHE A 142 3.17 8.78 0.39
CA PHE A 142 1.83 8.86 -0.18
C PHE A 142 1.10 10.15 0.23
N ARG A 143 0.55 10.87 -0.76
CA ARG A 143 -0.30 12.04 -0.55
C ARG A 143 -1.57 11.96 -1.37
N TRP A 144 -2.70 12.21 -0.72
CA TRP A 144 -3.96 12.40 -1.42
C TRP A 144 -3.96 13.71 -2.24
N GLN A 145 -4.30 13.61 -3.53
CA GLN A 145 -4.48 14.78 -4.40
C GLN A 145 -5.90 15.34 -4.29
N PRO A 146 -6.14 16.65 -4.44
CA PRO A 146 -7.51 17.18 -4.45
C PRO A 146 -8.39 16.39 -5.43
N SER A 147 -9.56 15.94 -4.97
CA SER A 147 -10.56 15.38 -5.87
C SER A 147 -10.94 16.46 -6.90
N PRO A 148 -11.12 16.10 -8.19
CA PRO A 148 -11.51 17.05 -9.23
C PRO A 148 -12.87 17.69 -8.97
#